data_AF-A0A497LMU2-F1
#
_entry.id   AF-A0A497LMU2-F1
#
_cell.length_a   1.000
_cell.length_b   1.000
_cell.length_c   1.000
_cell.angle_alpha   90.00
_cell.angle_beta   90.00
_cell.angle_gamma   90.00
#
_symmetry.space_group_name_H-M   'P 1'
#
loop_
_entity.id
_entity.type
_entity.pdbx_description
1 polymer ?
#
loop_
_entity_poly.entity_id
_entity_poly.type
_entity_poly.pdbx_seq_one_letter_code
_entity_poly.pdbx_strand_id
1 'polypeptide(L)'
;MKAEAAVLLIAVFLFASFTVPQTQAFSNSSASVEDTVHTVSSCVEDIRGLNFKDRPPIELVSREEAASSFNVSEWSGWELAQQEYEALYLVPPGVSAKEVLEDFYSSALLGYYSVEKKKIVIVEGSEESLNKSVLAHELTHALLDQYYPETFKKEYELTDKDLALSALLEGDAELVEELYTNAVEQGIYQDCDVNFNLASTENYLGVIYIQYFPYFEGYNFVKRLQKQGWEAVNQAYMSPPESTEQVIHPSKYPGEKPVDVEVKGGGFNGWSRLGEDILGEASIFIMFWSQGLTGFPYSVEGRLTCSSPLSDGWAGDRMVVYKKNGEYGYVWLLMWDTEQDASEFLAGYLEMLDEMGASRMGDVWKVSASDYVTTWQEGEKVTIVNAPSLQQIDEIMMAAGLPIVKAEAFKAKELGGELEFSVSLKNLTPEDQMATAIVQIKDVKGRIVGLSYVSGAIPASSSIGFNTYSPPLEPGVYQAELYIWRSFKNPVSLSPPQSMEVSVDSWLILFDEFPP
;
A
#
# COMPACT_ATOMS: atom_id res chain seq x y z
N MET A 1 -8.15 23.29 21.13
CA MET A 1 -8.98 23.17 19.93
C MET A 1 -8.90 21.73 19.45
N LYS A 2 -9.93 21.20 18.79
CA LYS A 2 -9.75 20.01 17.95
C LYS A 2 -9.02 20.47 16.69
N ALA A 3 -8.10 19.66 16.15
CA ALA A 3 -7.69 19.84 14.76
C ALA A 3 -8.95 19.68 13.90
N GLU A 4 -9.10 20.53 12.89
CA GLU A 4 -10.15 20.37 11.89
C GLU A 4 -9.72 19.21 10.98
N ALA A 5 -10.62 18.25 10.76
CA ALA A 5 -10.28 17.03 10.04
C ALA A 5 -9.89 17.35 8.59
N ALA A 6 -9.00 16.54 8.01
CA ALA A 6 -8.67 16.62 6.59
C ALA A 6 -9.93 16.26 5.77
N VAL A 7 -10.69 17.29 5.40
CA VAL A 7 -11.80 17.17 4.46
C VAL A 7 -11.21 16.83 3.10
N LEU A 8 -11.80 15.85 2.42
CA LEU A 8 -11.50 15.52 1.03
C LEU A 8 -11.70 16.77 0.15
N LEU A 9 -10.61 17.50 -0.11
CA LEU A 9 -10.56 18.67 -0.97
C LEU A 9 -10.25 18.20 -2.38
N ILE A 10 -11.32 17.95 -3.13
CA ILE A 10 -11.26 17.54 -4.52
C ILE A 10 -10.98 18.78 -5.38
N ALA A 11 -9.97 18.71 -6.24
CA ALA A 11 -9.24 19.90 -6.67
C ALA A 11 -8.63 19.74 -8.06
N VAL A 12 -8.72 20.76 -8.90
CA VAL A 12 -8.06 20.73 -10.21
C VAL A 12 -6.64 21.28 -10.15
N PHE A 13 -5.70 20.41 -10.55
CA PHE A 13 -4.30 20.74 -10.84
C PHE A 13 -4.06 20.74 -12.36
N LEU A 14 -3.61 21.87 -12.91
CA LEU A 14 -3.06 21.90 -14.27
C LEU A 14 -1.55 22.11 -14.22
N PHE A 15 -0.82 21.17 -14.80
CA PHE A 15 0.62 21.29 -15.02
C PHE A 15 0.87 22.16 -16.26
N ALA A 16 1.31 23.39 -16.01
CA ALA A 16 1.47 24.38 -17.07
C ALA A 16 2.61 24.05 -18.04
N SER A 17 2.28 23.76 -19.30
CA SER A 17 3.23 23.91 -20.41
C SER A 17 3.55 25.39 -20.63
N PHE A 18 4.75 25.83 -20.25
CA PHE A 18 5.22 27.20 -20.53
C PHE A 18 5.50 27.40 -22.03
N THR A 19 4.48 27.85 -22.78
CA THR A 19 4.49 28.73 -23.97
C THR A 19 3.07 28.68 -24.56
N VAL A 20 2.33 29.77 -24.78
CA VAL A 20 2.59 31.01 -25.55
C VAL A 20 1.70 32.13 -24.98
N PRO A 21 2.11 33.42 -24.97
CA PRO A 21 1.23 34.51 -24.54
C PRO A 21 0.15 34.84 -25.60
N GLN A 22 -1.14 34.70 -25.24
CA GLN A 22 -2.27 35.25 -25.99
C GLN A 22 -3.09 36.23 -25.15
N THR A 23 -2.59 37.46 -25.05
CA THR A 23 -3.28 38.56 -24.36
C THR A 23 -4.61 38.92 -25.03
N GLN A 24 -5.73 38.56 -24.40
CA GLN A 24 -7.03 39.24 -24.59
C GLN A 24 -7.74 39.42 -23.24
N ALA A 25 -7.52 40.58 -22.61
CA ALA A 25 -8.22 40.95 -21.40
C ALA A 25 -9.73 41.20 -21.69
N PHE A 26 -10.60 40.37 -21.12
CA PHE A 26 -12.04 40.64 -21.04
C PHE A 26 -12.38 41.49 -19.80
N SER A 27 -13.48 42.24 -19.88
CA SER A 27 -13.87 43.20 -18.84
C SER A 27 -14.62 42.54 -17.69
N ASN A 28 -14.05 42.58 -16.48
CA ASN A 28 -14.71 42.10 -15.25
C ASN A 28 -16.05 42.79 -15.00
N SER A 29 -17.13 42.01 -15.07
CA SER A 29 -18.44 42.35 -14.53
C SER A 29 -19.00 41.11 -13.83
N SER A 30 -19.58 41.25 -12.64
CA SER A 30 -20.08 40.09 -11.88
C SER A 30 -21.17 39.31 -12.63
N ALA A 31 -21.99 40.01 -13.43
CA ALA A 31 -23.02 39.41 -14.26
C ALA A 31 -22.47 38.37 -15.27
N SER A 32 -21.30 38.62 -15.87
CA SER A 32 -20.71 37.66 -16.83
C SER A 32 -20.12 36.40 -16.19
N VAL A 33 -19.80 36.45 -14.89
CA VAL A 33 -19.38 35.25 -14.13
C VAL A 33 -20.60 34.38 -13.88
N GLU A 34 -21.66 34.93 -13.27
CA GLU A 34 -22.89 34.21 -12.92
C GLU A 34 -23.58 33.57 -14.14
N ASP A 35 -23.65 34.29 -15.27
CA ASP A 35 -24.12 33.76 -16.56
C ASP A 35 -23.24 32.59 -17.07
N THR A 36 -21.93 32.65 -16.83
CA THR A 36 -21.00 31.57 -17.18
C THR A 36 -21.23 30.34 -16.29
N VAL A 37 -21.39 30.52 -14.97
CA VAL A 37 -21.73 29.40 -14.06
C VAL A 37 -23.02 28.73 -14.50
N HIS A 38 -24.09 29.49 -14.74
CA HIS A 38 -25.36 28.94 -15.21
C HIS A 38 -25.25 28.16 -16.51
N THR A 39 -24.44 28.65 -17.46
CA THR A 39 -24.20 27.97 -18.73
C THR A 39 -23.46 26.65 -18.52
N VAL A 40 -22.34 26.66 -17.80
CA VAL A 40 -21.53 25.44 -17.58
C VAL A 40 -22.27 24.43 -16.71
N SER A 41 -22.98 24.87 -15.67
CA SER A 41 -23.84 24.02 -14.85
C SER A 41 -24.86 23.28 -15.72
N SER A 42 -25.55 23.97 -16.63
CA SER A 42 -26.53 23.34 -17.52
C SER A 42 -25.91 22.26 -18.41
N CYS A 43 -24.69 22.50 -18.91
CA CYS A 43 -23.95 21.49 -19.68
C CYS A 43 -23.53 20.28 -18.82
N VAL A 44 -23.07 20.50 -17.58
CA VAL A 44 -22.75 19.42 -16.64
C VAL A 44 -24.00 18.59 -16.30
N GLU A 45 -25.15 19.24 -16.12
CA GLU A 45 -26.44 18.57 -15.90
C GLU A 45 -26.84 17.68 -17.09
N ASP A 46 -26.74 18.20 -18.31
CA ASP A 46 -27.02 17.48 -19.56
C ASP A 46 -26.03 16.31 -19.79
N ILE A 47 -24.73 16.52 -19.54
CA ILE A 47 -23.70 15.49 -19.71
C ILE A 47 -23.88 14.35 -18.72
N ARG A 48 -24.08 14.65 -17.43
CA ARG A 48 -24.18 13.65 -16.37
C ARG A 48 -25.57 13.04 -16.17
N GLY A 49 -26.61 13.66 -16.71
CA GLY A 49 -27.99 13.24 -16.52
C GLY A 49 -28.51 13.44 -15.08
N LEU A 50 -27.87 14.31 -14.30
CA LEU A 50 -28.21 14.66 -12.92
C LEU A 50 -28.41 16.18 -12.83
N ASN A 51 -29.42 16.66 -12.10
CA ASN A 51 -29.70 18.09 -11.98
C ASN A 51 -29.18 18.62 -10.63
N PHE A 52 -28.66 19.84 -10.60
CA PHE A 52 -28.32 20.51 -9.34
C PHE A 52 -29.56 20.68 -8.47
N LYS A 53 -29.45 20.30 -7.19
CA LYS A 53 -30.48 20.57 -6.17
C LYS A 53 -30.33 22.01 -5.64
N ASP A 54 -29.08 22.46 -5.57
CA ASP A 54 -28.66 23.84 -5.35
C ASP A 54 -27.41 24.11 -6.21
N ARG A 55 -27.19 25.33 -6.70
CA ARG A 55 -25.98 25.64 -7.50
C ARG A 55 -24.94 26.28 -6.59
N PRO A 56 -23.69 25.78 -6.56
CA PRO A 56 -22.67 26.31 -5.66
C PRO A 56 -22.35 27.76 -6.03
N PRO A 57 -22.17 28.66 -5.04
CA PRO A 57 -21.57 29.96 -5.30
C PRO A 57 -20.08 29.77 -5.70
N ILE A 58 -19.56 30.71 -6.47
CA ILE A 58 -18.12 30.79 -6.79
C ILE A 58 -17.48 31.90 -5.97
N GLU A 59 -16.31 31.61 -5.44
CA GLU A 59 -15.42 32.57 -4.79
C GLU A 59 -14.08 32.63 -5.56
N LEU A 60 -13.59 33.85 -5.79
CA LEU A 60 -12.23 34.10 -6.27
C LEU A 60 -11.36 34.42 -5.06
N VAL A 61 -10.20 33.78 -4.96
CA VAL A 61 -9.24 33.94 -3.85
C VAL A 61 -7.81 34.01 -4.37
N SER A 62 -6.89 34.63 -3.62
CA SER A 62 -5.48 34.61 -4.02
C SER A 62 -4.89 33.19 -3.94
N ARG A 63 -3.78 32.94 -4.66
CA ARG A 63 -3.08 31.64 -4.62
C ARG A 63 -2.66 31.25 -3.21
N GLU A 64 -2.23 32.22 -2.40
CA GLU A 64 -1.84 32.03 -1.02
C GLU A 64 -3.02 31.65 -0.12
N GLU A 65 -4.21 32.23 -0.34
CA GLU A 65 -5.44 31.87 0.38
C GLU A 65 -5.97 30.49 -0.03
N ALA A 66 -5.89 30.15 -1.32
CA ALA A 66 -6.22 28.82 -1.82
C ALA A 66 -5.29 27.75 -1.23
N ALA A 67 -3.97 27.95 -1.29
CA ALA A 67 -2.98 27.02 -0.71
C ALA A 67 -3.18 26.85 0.81
N SER A 68 -3.45 27.95 1.53
CA SER A 68 -3.74 27.92 2.97
C SER A 68 -5.00 27.13 3.31
N SER A 69 -5.93 26.97 2.37
CA SER A 69 -7.20 26.25 2.58
C SER A 69 -7.07 24.73 2.55
N PHE A 70 -6.02 24.18 1.93
CA PHE A 70 -5.72 22.74 2.00
C PHE A 70 -5.11 22.34 3.33
N ASN A 71 -4.40 23.28 3.96
CA ASN A 71 -3.70 23.15 5.23
C ASN A 71 -3.02 21.77 5.39
N VAL A 72 -2.30 21.37 4.33
CA VAL A 72 -1.51 20.11 4.22
C VAL A 72 -0.68 19.91 5.49
N SER A 73 -0.20 21.01 6.07
CA SER A 73 0.55 21.04 7.32
C SER A 73 -0.12 20.43 8.54
N GLU A 74 -1.45 20.46 8.61
CA GLU A 74 -2.27 19.98 9.72
C GLU A 74 -2.89 18.59 9.49
N TRP A 75 -2.67 17.96 8.33
CA TRP A 75 -3.12 16.57 8.11
C TRP A 75 -2.52 15.64 9.18
N SER A 76 -3.31 14.68 9.66
CA SER A 76 -2.85 13.62 10.54
C SER A 76 -1.98 12.60 9.79
N GLY A 77 -1.24 11.77 10.51
CA GLY A 77 -0.52 10.64 9.91
C GLY A 77 0.84 10.97 9.27
N TRP A 78 1.25 12.23 9.15
CA TRP A 78 2.55 12.60 8.51
C TRP A 78 3.78 11.83 8.99
N GLU A 79 3.86 11.46 10.27
CA GLU A 79 5.00 10.69 10.79
C GLU A 79 5.02 9.25 10.24
N LEU A 80 3.86 8.67 9.92
CA LEU A 80 3.71 7.38 9.24
C LEU A 80 3.94 7.54 7.73
N ALA A 81 3.23 8.48 7.09
CA ALA A 81 3.34 8.74 5.65
C ALA A 81 4.78 9.06 5.20
N GLN A 82 5.54 9.81 5.99
CA GLN A 82 6.97 10.05 5.73
C GLN A 82 7.76 8.74 5.62
N GLN A 83 7.46 7.75 6.48
CA GLN A 83 8.15 6.47 6.49
C GLN A 83 7.69 5.55 5.35
N GLU A 84 6.47 5.71 4.87
CA GLU A 84 5.96 4.99 3.69
C GLU A 84 6.55 5.55 2.40
N TYR A 85 6.64 6.87 2.24
CA TYR A 85 7.34 7.50 1.12
C TYR A 85 8.86 7.22 1.12
N GLU A 86 9.49 7.11 2.29
CA GLU A 86 10.89 6.65 2.42
C GLU A 86 11.03 5.14 2.10
N ALA A 87 10.09 4.30 2.52
CA ALA A 87 10.09 2.85 2.25
C ALA A 87 9.88 2.50 0.77
N LEU A 88 9.08 3.31 0.06
CA LEU A 88 8.88 3.25 -1.39
C LEU A 88 10.00 3.98 -2.17
N TYR A 89 11.02 4.50 -1.49
CA TYR A 89 12.14 5.25 -2.08
C TYR A 89 11.74 6.48 -2.92
N LEU A 90 10.56 7.05 -2.66
CA LEU A 90 10.03 8.22 -3.37
C LEU A 90 10.58 9.54 -2.81
N VAL A 91 11.02 9.53 -1.54
CA VAL A 91 11.86 10.57 -0.94
C VAL A 91 13.08 9.93 -0.26
N PRO A 92 14.28 10.54 -0.37
CA PRO A 92 15.45 10.09 0.37
C PRO A 92 15.41 10.56 1.83
N PRO A 93 16.15 9.90 2.75
CA PRO A 93 16.15 10.25 4.17
C PRO A 93 16.46 11.73 4.44
N GLY A 94 15.59 12.38 5.19
CA GLY A 94 15.73 13.80 5.57
C GLY A 94 15.08 14.80 4.61
N VAL A 95 14.41 14.33 3.56
CA VAL A 95 13.50 15.15 2.73
C VAL A 95 12.08 15.00 3.24
N SER A 96 11.45 16.11 3.61
CA SER A 96 10.08 16.13 4.13
C SER A 96 9.06 15.92 3.00
N ALA A 97 8.42 14.74 2.94
CA ALA A 97 7.34 14.47 1.99
C ALA A 97 6.15 15.43 2.17
N LYS A 98 5.94 15.90 3.40
CA LYS A 98 5.00 16.97 3.74
C LYS A 98 5.34 18.29 3.04
N GLU A 99 6.60 18.74 3.09
CA GLU A 99 7.03 19.98 2.42
C GLU A 99 6.96 19.84 0.89
N VAL A 100 7.31 18.67 0.35
CA VAL A 100 7.15 18.35 -1.09
C VAL A 100 5.69 18.49 -1.54
N LEU A 101 4.74 18.01 -0.73
CA LEU A 101 3.32 18.12 -1.02
C LEU A 101 2.77 19.54 -0.77
N GLU A 102 3.21 20.25 0.26
CA GLU A 102 2.90 21.67 0.48
C GLU A 102 3.33 22.55 -0.72
N ASP A 103 4.54 22.36 -1.23
CA ASP A 103 5.07 23.05 -2.41
C ASP A 103 4.31 22.66 -3.68
N PHE A 104 3.96 21.38 -3.85
CA PHE A 104 3.13 20.91 -4.97
C PHE A 104 1.72 21.53 -4.95
N TYR A 105 0.96 21.38 -3.86
CA TYR A 105 -0.40 21.88 -3.74
C TYR A 105 -0.46 23.41 -3.85
N SER A 106 0.51 24.15 -3.29
CA SER A 106 0.53 25.62 -3.39
C SER A 106 0.84 26.13 -4.81
N SER A 107 1.64 25.40 -5.58
CA SER A 107 2.07 25.80 -6.93
C SER A 107 1.12 25.34 -8.05
N ALA A 108 0.55 24.13 -7.97
CA ALA A 108 -0.21 23.52 -9.05
C ALA A 108 -1.72 23.85 -9.04
N LEU A 109 -2.26 24.28 -7.89
CA LEU A 109 -3.70 24.48 -7.71
C LEU A 109 -4.25 25.61 -8.61
N LEU A 110 -5.40 25.37 -9.25
CA LEU A 110 -6.17 26.38 -10.00
C LEU A 110 -7.60 26.58 -9.48
N GLY A 111 -8.21 25.53 -8.95
CA GLY A 111 -9.54 25.56 -8.38
C GLY A 111 -9.78 24.35 -7.47
N TYR A 112 -10.84 24.39 -6.68
CA TYR A 112 -11.33 23.25 -5.91
C TYR A 112 -12.79 23.43 -5.48
N TYR A 113 -13.48 22.32 -5.26
CA TYR A 113 -14.79 22.29 -4.63
C TYR A 113 -14.65 22.13 -3.12
N SER A 114 -15.07 23.16 -2.36
CA SER A 114 -15.08 23.08 -0.90
C SER A 114 -16.31 22.32 -0.41
N VAL A 115 -16.12 21.04 -0.09
CA VAL A 115 -17.17 20.16 0.48
C VAL A 115 -17.74 20.73 1.79
N GLU A 116 -16.93 21.37 2.63
CA GLU A 116 -17.40 21.98 3.89
C GLU A 116 -18.26 23.23 3.61
N LYS A 117 -17.75 24.16 2.80
CA LYS A 117 -18.37 25.48 2.55
C LYS A 117 -19.42 25.46 1.43
N LYS A 118 -19.60 24.30 0.77
CA LYS A 118 -20.50 24.04 -0.38
C LYS A 118 -20.36 25.06 -1.51
N LYS A 119 -19.13 25.45 -1.82
CA LYS A 119 -18.80 26.49 -2.82
C LYS A 119 -17.60 26.07 -3.66
N ILE A 120 -17.54 26.58 -4.89
CA ILE A 120 -16.36 26.42 -5.76
C ILE A 120 -15.42 27.59 -5.49
N VAL A 121 -14.13 27.30 -5.39
CA VAL A 121 -13.06 28.29 -5.21
C VAL A 121 -12.18 28.27 -6.46
N ILE A 122 -11.88 29.45 -7.01
CA ILE A 122 -11.03 29.65 -8.19
C ILE A 122 -9.86 30.57 -7.80
N VAL A 123 -8.65 30.25 -8.25
CA VAL A 123 -7.43 31.00 -7.92
C VAL A 123 -7.27 32.23 -8.82
N GLU A 124 -7.15 33.42 -8.22
CA GLU A 124 -6.88 34.68 -8.93
C GLU A 124 -5.60 34.57 -9.80
N GLY A 125 -5.64 35.22 -10.98
CA GLY A 125 -4.54 35.17 -11.93
C GLY A 125 -4.51 33.95 -12.85
N SER A 126 -5.39 32.96 -12.67
CA SER A 126 -5.74 31.98 -13.71
C SER A 126 -6.76 32.53 -14.73
N GLU A 127 -7.02 33.84 -14.69
CA GLU A 127 -8.26 34.49 -15.16
C GLU A 127 -8.36 34.86 -16.64
N GLU A 128 -7.37 34.56 -17.51
CA GLU A 128 -7.50 34.92 -18.95
C GLU A 128 -8.70 34.23 -19.63
N SER A 129 -9.29 33.21 -19.00
CA SER A 129 -10.74 33.13 -18.84
C SER A 129 -11.08 32.44 -17.52
N LEU A 130 -12.33 32.52 -17.03
CA LEU A 130 -12.86 31.42 -16.21
C LEU A 130 -12.80 30.17 -17.09
N ASN A 131 -11.76 29.34 -16.92
CA ASN A 131 -11.58 28.18 -17.78
C ASN A 131 -12.79 27.27 -17.56
N LYS A 132 -13.62 27.16 -18.61
CA LYS A 132 -14.89 26.47 -18.50
C LYS A 132 -14.73 24.97 -18.35
N SER A 133 -13.57 24.42 -18.72
CA SER A 133 -13.22 23.01 -18.47
C SER A 133 -13.04 22.77 -16.97
N VAL A 134 -12.16 23.54 -16.31
CA VAL A 134 -11.96 23.57 -14.85
C VAL A 134 -13.30 23.83 -14.13
N LEU A 135 -14.09 24.79 -14.61
CA LEU A 135 -15.40 25.05 -14.00
C LEU A 135 -16.37 23.86 -14.16
N ALA A 136 -16.36 23.14 -15.29
CA ALA A 136 -17.17 21.94 -15.48
C ALA A 136 -16.73 20.79 -14.56
N HIS A 137 -15.43 20.67 -14.34
CA HIS A 137 -14.83 19.74 -13.39
C HIS A 137 -15.31 20.03 -11.94
N GLU A 138 -15.11 21.25 -11.44
CA GLU A 138 -15.49 21.62 -10.07
C GLU A 138 -17.02 21.61 -9.86
N LEU A 139 -17.79 21.94 -10.90
CA LEU A 139 -19.25 21.78 -10.89
C LEU A 139 -19.66 20.31 -10.84
N THR A 140 -18.88 19.39 -11.41
CA THR A 140 -19.15 17.95 -11.32
C THR A 140 -18.97 17.47 -9.87
N HIS A 141 -17.90 17.86 -9.19
CA HIS A 141 -17.72 17.60 -7.75
C HIS A 141 -18.87 18.17 -6.92
N ALA A 142 -19.26 19.42 -7.17
CA ALA A 142 -20.38 20.06 -6.48
C ALA A 142 -21.75 19.42 -6.75
N LEU A 143 -21.94 18.84 -7.94
CA LEU A 143 -23.15 18.09 -8.30
C LEU A 143 -23.17 16.74 -7.58
N LEU A 144 -22.05 16.02 -7.58
CA LEU A 144 -21.93 14.68 -7.03
C LEU A 144 -22.05 14.65 -5.50
N ASP A 145 -21.49 15.62 -4.78
CA ASP A 145 -21.69 15.79 -3.34
C ASP A 145 -23.18 15.86 -2.96
N GLN A 146 -24.00 16.50 -3.79
CA GLN A 146 -25.44 16.62 -3.53
C GLN A 146 -26.19 15.30 -3.66
N TYR A 147 -25.68 14.34 -4.44
CA TYR A 147 -26.28 13.03 -4.64
C TYR A 147 -25.66 11.96 -3.75
N TYR A 148 -24.36 12.03 -3.49
CA TYR A 148 -23.57 11.03 -2.78
C TYR A 148 -22.76 11.64 -1.61
N PRO A 149 -23.39 12.41 -0.70
CA PRO A 149 -22.66 13.18 0.32
C PRO A 149 -21.88 12.30 1.31
N GLU A 150 -22.26 11.03 1.50
CA GLU A 150 -21.52 10.10 2.35
C GLU A 150 -20.18 9.66 1.73
N THR A 151 -20.02 9.81 0.41
CA THR A 151 -18.74 9.58 -0.28
C THR A 151 -17.77 10.74 -0.03
N PHE A 152 -18.28 11.98 -0.07
CA PHE A 152 -17.51 13.21 0.10
C PHE A 152 -17.19 13.55 1.59
N LYS A 153 -17.84 12.87 2.54
CA LYS A 153 -17.62 13.04 3.99
C LYS A 153 -16.54 12.13 4.60
N LYS A 154 -15.97 11.21 3.82
CA LYS A 154 -14.92 10.33 4.32
C LYS A 154 -13.67 11.15 4.63
N GLU A 155 -13.03 10.83 5.74
CA GLU A 155 -11.71 11.35 6.09
C GLU A 155 -10.69 10.67 5.15
N TYR A 156 -9.74 11.43 4.62
CA TYR A 156 -8.73 10.96 3.67
C TYR A 156 -7.42 10.70 4.41
N GLU A 157 -7.03 9.44 4.57
CA GLU A 157 -5.85 9.04 5.36
C GLU A 157 -4.63 8.67 4.49
N LEU A 158 -4.66 9.00 3.19
CA LEU A 158 -3.65 8.68 2.16
C LEU A 158 -3.51 7.18 1.81
N THR A 159 -4.44 6.34 2.27
CA THR A 159 -4.43 4.88 2.06
C THR A 159 -4.76 4.49 0.61
N ASP A 160 -4.37 3.28 0.18
CA ASP A 160 -4.76 2.69 -1.12
C ASP A 160 -6.26 2.82 -1.42
N LYS A 161 -7.09 2.54 -0.41
CA LYS A 161 -8.55 2.60 -0.51
C LYS A 161 -9.07 4.02 -0.69
N ASP A 162 -8.44 5.00 -0.04
CA ASP A 162 -8.79 6.39 -0.19
C ASP A 162 -8.34 6.91 -1.56
N LEU A 163 -7.17 6.50 -2.04
CA LEU A 163 -6.66 6.82 -3.37
C LEU A 163 -7.57 6.24 -4.47
N ALA A 164 -8.05 5.01 -4.29
CA ALA A 164 -9.05 4.38 -5.16
C ALA A 164 -10.39 5.14 -5.17
N LEU A 165 -10.83 5.63 -4.00
CA LEU A 165 -12.03 6.45 -3.90
C LEU A 165 -11.88 7.80 -4.61
N SER A 166 -10.74 8.46 -4.41
CA SER A 166 -10.39 9.70 -5.13
C SER A 166 -10.38 9.47 -6.63
N ALA A 167 -9.90 8.31 -7.11
CA ALA A 167 -9.94 7.97 -8.52
C ALA A 167 -11.37 7.84 -9.09
N LEU A 168 -12.34 7.29 -8.33
CA LEU A 168 -13.75 7.35 -8.75
C LEU A 168 -14.23 8.81 -8.87
N LEU A 169 -13.81 9.69 -7.96
CA LEU A 169 -14.27 11.07 -7.90
C LEU A 169 -13.66 11.95 -8.99
N GLU A 170 -12.33 12.03 -9.05
CA GLU A 170 -11.59 12.79 -10.05
C GLU A 170 -11.81 12.22 -11.45
N GLY A 171 -11.86 10.89 -11.61
CA GLY A 171 -12.14 10.25 -12.89
C GLY A 171 -13.49 10.60 -13.51
N ASP A 172 -14.48 10.89 -12.68
CA ASP A 172 -15.81 11.30 -13.12
C ASP A 172 -15.81 12.76 -13.59
N ALA A 173 -15.21 13.66 -12.80
CA ALA A 173 -15.05 15.06 -13.18
C ALA A 173 -14.14 15.24 -14.40
N GLU A 174 -13.06 14.47 -14.52
CA GLU A 174 -12.20 14.38 -15.71
C GLU A 174 -12.96 13.92 -16.96
N LEU A 175 -13.84 12.93 -16.83
CA LEU A 175 -14.66 12.47 -17.96
C LEU A 175 -15.72 13.51 -18.34
N VAL A 176 -16.32 14.21 -17.38
CA VAL A 176 -17.24 15.32 -17.66
C VAL A 176 -16.51 16.51 -18.26
N GLU A 177 -15.31 16.84 -17.78
CA GLU A 177 -14.47 17.89 -18.32
C GLU A 177 -14.09 17.57 -19.77
N GLU A 178 -13.69 16.33 -20.09
CA GLU A 178 -13.45 15.90 -21.47
C GLU A 178 -14.72 16.00 -22.32
N LEU A 179 -15.88 15.52 -21.85
CA LEU A 179 -17.12 15.54 -22.61
C LEU A 179 -17.67 16.96 -22.80
N TYR A 180 -17.50 17.83 -21.81
CA TYR A 180 -17.82 19.25 -21.84
C TYR A 180 -16.93 19.97 -22.84
N THR A 181 -15.62 19.74 -22.73
CA THR A 181 -14.61 20.28 -23.64
C THR A 181 -14.95 19.86 -25.05
N ASN A 182 -15.08 18.55 -25.35
CA ASN A 182 -15.53 17.99 -26.64
C ASN A 182 -16.92 18.45 -27.15
N ALA A 183 -17.72 19.14 -26.32
CA ALA A 183 -19.02 19.71 -26.71
C ALA A 183 -18.96 21.23 -26.94
N VAL A 184 -18.17 21.97 -26.14
CA VAL A 184 -17.81 23.40 -26.36
C VAL A 184 -16.96 23.58 -27.61
N GLU A 185 -16.14 22.58 -27.82
CA GLU A 185 -15.44 22.32 -29.04
C GLU A 185 -16.50 21.92 -30.13
N GLN A 186 -16.19 21.02 -31.06
CA GLN A 186 -17.01 20.58 -32.19
C GLN A 186 -17.50 21.57 -33.31
N GLY A 187 -17.09 22.82 -33.53
CA GLY A 187 -16.31 23.82 -32.76
C GLY A 187 -14.87 23.48 -32.37
N ILE A 188 -14.33 22.33 -32.79
CA ILE A 188 -13.37 21.60 -31.95
C ILE A 188 -12.01 22.29 -31.94
N TYR A 189 -11.37 22.34 -30.76
CA TYR A 189 -10.03 22.88 -30.56
C TYR A 189 -9.13 21.90 -29.80
N GLN A 190 -8.95 20.75 -30.45
CA GLN A 190 -7.74 19.93 -30.50
C GLN A 190 -6.75 20.04 -29.33
N ASP A 191 -6.52 18.87 -28.74
CA ASP A 191 -5.32 18.48 -28.01
C ASP A 191 -4.99 19.30 -26.75
N CYS A 192 -5.51 18.80 -25.62
CA CYS A 192 -4.69 18.71 -24.41
C CYS A 192 -3.88 17.41 -24.46
N ASP A 193 -2.89 17.38 -25.35
CA ASP A 193 -1.76 16.46 -25.23
C ASP A 193 -1.06 16.82 -23.91
N VAL A 194 -1.18 15.97 -22.88
CA VAL A 194 -0.62 16.22 -21.54
C VAL A 194 0.89 16.07 -21.60
N ASN A 195 1.55 17.10 -22.13
CA ASN A 195 2.98 17.25 -22.08
C ASN A 195 3.39 17.53 -20.63
N PHE A 196 3.75 16.46 -19.92
CA PHE A 196 4.39 16.50 -18.61
C PHE A 196 5.68 17.31 -18.66
N ASN A 197 5.55 18.62 -18.42
CA ASN A 197 6.63 19.48 -17.97
C ASN A 197 6.20 20.09 -16.64
N LEU A 198 6.34 19.30 -15.57
CA LEU A 198 6.24 19.80 -14.20
C LEU A 198 7.22 20.98 -14.06
N ALA A 199 6.69 22.14 -13.68
CA ALA A 199 7.49 23.36 -13.54
C ALA A 199 8.38 23.29 -12.28
N SER A 200 9.54 22.64 -12.43
CA SER A 200 10.71 22.75 -11.55
C SER A 200 10.46 22.59 -10.04
N THR A 201 9.74 21.57 -9.62
CA THR A 201 10.13 20.86 -8.38
C THR A 201 11.10 19.75 -8.76
N GLU A 202 12.37 20.12 -8.94
CA GLU A 202 13.45 19.13 -9.02
C GLU A 202 13.48 18.37 -7.68
N ASN A 203 12.88 17.17 -7.64
CA ASN A 203 13.55 15.89 -7.30
C ASN A 203 12.63 14.73 -6.84
N TYR A 204 11.33 14.92 -6.60
CA TYR A 204 10.47 13.87 -5.97
C TYR A 204 9.17 13.58 -6.75
N LEU A 205 9.31 13.25 -8.04
CA LEU A 205 8.17 13.00 -8.93
C LEU A 205 7.23 11.89 -8.44
N GLY A 206 7.74 10.83 -7.81
CA GLY A 206 6.90 9.72 -7.37
C GLY A 206 5.82 10.13 -6.36
N VAL A 207 6.16 10.98 -5.38
CA VAL A 207 5.19 11.52 -4.41
C VAL A 207 4.06 12.28 -5.12
N ILE A 208 4.40 13.07 -6.13
CA ILE A 208 3.45 13.87 -6.92
C ILE A 208 2.58 12.96 -7.81
N TYR A 209 3.17 11.93 -8.43
CA TYR A 209 2.42 11.02 -9.30
C TYR A 209 1.47 10.10 -8.53
N ILE A 210 1.73 9.77 -7.26
CA ILE A 210 0.70 9.16 -6.38
C ILE A 210 -0.50 10.09 -6.24
N GLN A 211 -0.30 11.39 -5.98
CA GLN A 211 -1.42 12.34 -5.94
C GLN A 211 -2.09 12.55 -7.30
N TYR A 212 -1.40 12.27 -8.41
CA TYR A 212 -1.95 12.40 -9.76
C TYR A 212 -2.66 11.14 -10.29
N PHE A 213 -2.45 9.99 -9.65
CA PHE A 213 -3.12 8.72 -10.00
C PHE A 213 -4.65 8.85 -10.20
N PRO A 214 -5.41 9.55 -9.32
CA PRO A 214 -6.85 9.71 -9.46
C PRO A 214 -7.31 10.30 -10.80
N TYR A 215 -6.55 11.21 -11.41
CA TYR A 215 -6.99 11.93 -12.62
C TYR A 215 -6.84 11.10 -13.90
N PHE A 216 -5.78 10.29 -14.00
CA PHE A 216 -5.54 9.48 -15.21
C PHE A 216 -6.12 8.07 -15.12
N GLU A 217 -5.96 7.37 -13.99
CA GLU A 217 -6.54 6.03 -13.82
C GLU A 217 -8.01 6.06 -13.43
N GLY A 218 -8.41 7.02 -12.60
CA GLY A 218 -9.82 7.26 -12.32
C GLY A 218 -10.61 7.52 -13.60
N TYR A 219 -10.06 8.31 -14.51
CA TYR A 219 -10.67 8.54 -15.82
C TYR A 219 -10.82 7.23 -16.61
N ASN A 220 -9.80 6.36 -16.63
CA ASN A 220 -9.88 5.08 -17.33
C ASN A 220 -11.00 4.22 -16.72
N PHE A 221 -11.03 4.11 -15.40
CA PHE A 221 -12.06 3.40 -14.65
C PHE A 221 -13.47 3.93 -14.95
N VAL A 222 -13.71 5.24 -14.79
CA VAL A 222 -15.02 5.85 -14.99
C VAL A 222 -15.44 5.83 -16.46
N LYS A 223 -14.54 6.04 -17.42
CA LYS A 223 -14.83 5.88 -18.86
C LYS A 223 -15.18 4.44 -19.21
N ARG A 224 -14.54 3.45 -18.57
CA ARG A 224 -14.87 2.02 -18.75
C ARG A 224 -16.25 1.66 -18.19
N LEU A 225 -16.67 2.28 -17.09
CA LEU A 225 -18.03 2.19 -16.55
C LEU A 225 -19.05 2.95 -17.43
N GLN A 226 -18.74 4.17 -17.86
CA GLN A 226 -19.61 5.03 -18.66
C GLN A 226 -19.95 4.43 -20.03
N LYS A 227 -19.06 3.61 -20.62
CA LYS A 227 -19.36 2.76 -21.80
C LYS A 227 -20.56 1.80 -21.60
N GLN A 228 -20.96 1.54 -20.36
CA GLN A 228 -22.14 0.76 -19.97
C GLN A 228 -23.36 1.64 -19.60
N GLY A 229 -23.18 2.96 -19.63
CA GLY A 229 -24.15 4.00 -19.25
C GLY A 229 -23.81 4.68 -17.91
N TRP A 230 -24.21 5.94 -17.75
CA TRP A 230 -24.02 6.71 -16.51
C TRP A 230 -24.60 6.04 -15.26
N GLU A 231 -25.59 5.15 -15.41
CA GLU A 231 -26.10 4.38 -14.28
C GLU A 231 -25.04 3.43 -13.69
N ALA A 232 -24.14 2.87 -14.50
CA ALA A 232 -23.03 2.06 -13.98
C ALA A 232 -22.06 2.90 -13.15
N VAL A 233 -21.83 4.16 -13.55
CA VAL A 233 -21.04 5.14 -12.79
C VAL A 233 -21.76 5.50 -11.48
N ASN A 234 -23.07 5.78 -11.54
CA ASN A 234 -23.90 6.05 -10.34
C ASN A 234 -23.86 4.89 -9.32
N GLN A 235 -23.89 3.64 -9.78
CA GLN A 235 -23.77 2.46 -8.91
C GLN A 235 -22.39 2.38 -8.23
N ALA A 236 -21.32 2.88 -8.86
CA ALA A 236 -20.00 2.95 -8.22
C ALA A 236 -19.96 3.92 -7.03
N TYR A 237 -20.79 4.98 -6.99
CA TYR A 237 -20.91 5.79 -5.77
C TYR A 237 -21.61 5.05 -4.61
N MET A 238 -22.41 4.02 -4.91
CA MET A 238 -23.06 3.17 -3.89
C MET A 238 -22.18 2.02 -3.43
N SER A 239 -21.21 1.61 -4.25
CA SER A 239 -20.21 0.59 -3.94
C SER A 239 -18.84 0.99 -4.52
N PRO A 240 -18.15 1.99 -3.94
CA PRO A 240 -16.89 2.50 -4.50
C PRO A 240 -15.81 1.43 -4.63
N PRO A 241 -14.79 1.61 -5.48
CA PRO A 241 -13.64 0.73 -5.50
C PRO A 241 -12.98 0.69 -4.11
N GLU A 242 -12.44 -0.48 -3.78
CA GLU A 242 -11.85 -0.80 -2.49
C GLU A 242 -10.31 -0.84 -2.51
N SER A 243 -9.71 -0.77 -3.71
CA SER A 243 -8.26 -0.67 -3.95
C SER A 243 -7.92 0.01 -5.27
N THR A 244 -6.68 0.49 -5.41
CA THR A 244 -6.16 1.07 -6.65
C THR A 244 -6.11 0.05 -7.78
N GLU A 245 -5.88 -1.23 -7.47
CA GLU A 245 -5.97 -2.34 -8.42
C GLU A 245 -7.32 -2.39 -9.14
N GLN A 246 -8.43 -2.22 -8.41
CA GLN A 246 -9.77 -2.22 -9.04
C GLN A 246 -9.95 -1.05 -10.03
N VAL A 247 -9.16 0.02 -9.89
CA VAL A 247 -9.15 1.19 -10.77
C VAL A 247 -8.24 0.95 -11.98
N ILE A 248 -7.02 0.43 -11.78
CA ILE A 248 -6.05 0.07 -12.83
C ILE A 248 -6.60 -1.06 -13.72
N HIS A 249 -7.27 -2.04 -13.10
CA HIS A 249 -7.86 -3.21 -13.74
C HIS A 249 -9.40 -3.23 -13.56
N PRO A 250 -10.19 -2.39 -14.25
CA PRO A 250 -11.64 -2.29 -14.07
C PRO A 250 -12.45 -3.58 -14.33
N SER A 251 -11.82 -4.64 -14.84
CA SER A 251 -12.42 -5.99 -14.93
C SER A 251 -12.50 -6.73 -13.59
N LYS A 252 -11.67 -6.36 -12.60
CA LYS A 252 -11.70 -6.91 -11.24
C LYS A 252 -12.84 -6.30 -10.42
N TYR A 253 -13.16 -5.03 -10.65
CA TYR A 253 -14.27 -4.33 -10.01
C TYR A 253 -15.65 -4.82 -10.47
N PRO A 254 -16.66 -4.99 -9.58
CA PRO A 254 -16.61 -4.91 -8.11
C PRO A 254 -16.47 -6.30 -7.45
N GLY A 255 -16.02 -7.32 -8.20
CA GLY A 255 -16.12 -8.73 -7.82
C GLY A 255 -14.96 -9.21 -6.95
N GLU A 256 -13.75 -8.81 -7.30
CA GLU A 256 -12.53 -9.10 -6.56
C GLU A 256 -12.38 -8.12 -5.39
N LYS A 257 -11.71 -8.52 -4.31
CA LYS A 257 -11.51 -7.67 -3.12
C LYS A 257 -10.10 -7.88 -2.58
N PRO A 258 -9.44 -6.83 -2.06
CA PRO A 258 -8.15 -6.97 -1.40
C PRO A 258 -8.20 -8.02 -0.28
N VAL A 259 -7.18 -8.87 -0.25
CA VAL A 259 -6.93 -9.84 0.79
C VAL A 259 -6.52 -9.12 2.07
N ASP A 260 -7.15 -9.48 3.19
CA ASP A 260 -6.83 -8.89 4.49
C ASP A 260 -5.48 -9.44 5.02
N VAL A 261 -4.47 -8.57 5.08
CA VAL A 261 -3.11 -8.91 5.52
C VAL A 261 -2.86 -8.36 6.92
N GLU A 262 -2.67 -9.26 7.89
CA GLU A 262 -2.40 -8.92 9.29
C GLU A 262 -0.92 -9.09 9.69
N VAL A 263 -0.38 -8.11 10.42
CA VAL A 263 0.86 -8.25 11.20
C VAL A 263 0.50 -8.31 12.69
N LYS A 264 0.89 -9.39 13.37
CA LYS A 264 0.38 -9.73 14.71
C LYS A 264 1.21 -9.21 15.88
N GLY A 265 2.45 -8.76 15.62
CA GLY A 265 3.33 -8.24 16.66
C GLY A 265 3.11 -6.77 16.95
N GLY A 266 3.09 -6.42 18.25
CA GLY A 266 2.90 -5.05 18.74
C GLY A 266 4.19 -4.31 19.13
N GLY A 267 5.36 -4.93 19.01
CA GLY A 267 6.64 -4.35 19.46
C GLY A 267 7.57 -5.33 20.18
N PHE A 268 8.88 -5.05 20.15
CA PHE A 268 9.92 -5.86 20.79
C PHE A 268 11.15 -5.02 21.16
N ASN A 269 11.79 -5.30 22.30
CA ASN A 269 13.01 -4.64 22.79
C ASN A 269 13.07 -3.10 22.63
N GLY A 270 11.96 -2.41 22.93
CA GLY A 270 11.85 -0.95 22.84
C GLY A 270 11.38 -0.42 21.48
N TRP A 271 11.23 -1.28 20.46
CA TRP A 271 10.42 -0.98 19.29
C TRP A 271 8.94 -1.06 19.66
N SER A 272 8.18 -0.05 19.27
CA SER A 272 6.72 0.01 19.38
C SER A 272 6.12 0.36 18.02
N ARG A 273 4.94 -0.18 17.71
CA ARG A 273 4.19 0.17 16.49
C ARG A 273 3.94 1.69 16.43
N LEU A 274 4.29 2.32 15.32
CA LEU A 274 3.94 3.69 14.97
C LEU A 274 2.55 3.74 14.33
N GLY A 275 2.35 2.92 13.30
CA GLY A 275 1.12 2.84 12.51
C GLY A 275 1.17 1.68 11.52
N GLU A 276 0.15 1.59 10.66
CA GLU A 276 0.03 0.59 9.60
C GLU A 276 -0.81 1.14 8.45
N ASP A 277 -0.54 0.70 7.22
CA ASP A 277 -1.35 1.04 6.05
C ASP A 277 -1.34 -0.05 4.97
N ILE A 278 -2.22 0.06 3.98
CA ILE A 278 -2.27 -0.64 2.70
C ILE A 278 -1.74 0.33 1.64
N LEU A 279 -0.62 0.03 0.99
CA LEU A 279 0.01 0.95 0.04
C LEU A 279 -0.55 0.81 -1.38
N GLY A 280 -1.00 -0.39 -1.75
CA GLY A 280 -1.70 -0.62 -3.01
C GLY A 280 -0.82 -0.80 -4.24
N GLU A 281 -1.43 -1.30 -5.31
CA GLU A 281 -0.79 -1.49 -6.61
C GLU A 281 -0.22 -0.18 -7.18
N ALA A 282 -0.96 0.94 -7.07
CA ALA A 282 -0.52 2.23 -7.58
C ALA A 282 0.81 2.69 -6.96
N SER A 283 0.98 2.54 -5.65
CA SER A 283 2.21 2.93 -4.95
C SER A 283 3.40 2.05 -5.35
N ILE A 284 3.16 0.75 -5.57
CA ILE A 284 4.16 -0.20 -6.05
C ILE A 284 4.58 0.12 -7.49
N PHE A 285 3.62 0.41 -8.39
CA PHE A 285 3.93 0.85 -9.75
C PHE A 285 4.76 2.14 -9.73
N ILE A 286 4.36 3.13 -8.93
CA ILE A 286 5.07 4.42 -8.85
C ILE A 286 6.46 4.29 -8.24
N MET A 287 6.66 3.39 -7.27
CA MET A 287 8.00 3.00 -6.78
C MET A 287 8.88 2.54 -7.94
N PHE A 288 8.47 1.54 -8.72
CA PHE A 288 9.27 1.05 -9.84
C PHE A 288 9.45 2.07 -10.97
N TRP A 289 8.42 2.86 -11.27
CA TRP A 289 8.49 3.93 -12.26
C TRP A 289 9.49 5.02 -11.85
N SER A 290 9.52 5.40 -10.57
CA SER A 290 10.44 6.43 -10.05
C SER A 290 11.91 6.04 -10.21
N GLN A 291 12.22 4.75 -10.22
CA GLN A 291 13.56 4.20 -10.44
C GLN A 291 13.83 3.87 -11.93
N GLY A 292 12.84 4.02 -12.82
CA GLY A 292 12.98 3.79 -14.26
C GLY A 292 12.79 2.34 -14.73
N LEU A 293 12.38 1.43 -13.84
CA LEU A 293 12.19 0.01 -14.14
C LEU A 293 10.88 -0.31 -14.88
N THR A 294 9.91 0.61 -14.83
CA THR A 294 8.72 0.54 -15.67
C THR A 294 8.38 1.93 -16.23
N GLY A 295 7.48 1.97 -17.21
CA GLY A 295 6.95 3.19 -17.82
C GLY A 295 5.44 3.15 -17.84
N PHE A 296 4.80 4.29 -18.16
CA PHE A 296 3.35 4.35 -18.34
C PHE A 296 2.94 3.88 -19.75
N PRO A 297 2.35 2.68 -19.93
CA PRO A 297 1.62 2.35 -21.16
C PRO A 297 0.31 3.17 -21.26
N TYR A 298 -0.35 3.06 -22.41
CA TYR A 298 -1.68 3.62 -22.64
C TYR A 298 -2.77 2.56 -22.47
N SER A 299 -3.85 2.94 -21.78
CA SER A 299 -5.06 2.14 -21.65
C SER A 299 -5.86 2.07 -22.96
N VAL A 300 -6.84 1.16 -23.04
CA VAL A 300 -7.81 1.13 -24.15
C VAL A 300 -8.90 2.21 -24.03
N GLU A 301 -8.86 3.00 -22.96
CA GLU A 301 -9.69 4.18 -22.70
C GLU A 301 -9.04 5.48 -23.20
N GLY A 302 -7.71 5.48 -23.38
CA GLY A 302 -6.96 6.51 -24.11
C GLY A 302 -6.00 7.36 -23.28
N ARG A 303 -5.93 7.17 -21.96
CA ARG A 303 -4.93 7.82 -21.08
C ARG A 303 -3.83 6.84 -20.67
N LEU A 304 -2.82 7.34 -19.98
CA LEU A 304 -1.80 6.53 -19.31
C LEU A 304 -2.44 5.57 -18.28
N THR A 305 -1.76 4.47 -17.97
CA THR A 305 -2.16 3.51 -16.94
C THR A 305 -0.93 2.99 -16.16
N CYS A 306 -1.15 2.62 -14.89
CA CYS A 306 -0.20 2.04 -13.94
C CYS A 306 -0.13 0.50 -14.02
N SER A 307 -0.51 -0.11 -15.14
CA SER A 307 -0.31 -1.55 -15.35
C SER A 307 1.14 -1.86 -15.73
N SER A 308 1.73 -2.85 -15.06
CA SER A 308 3.11 -3.32 -15.24
C SER A 308 3.26 -4.69 -14.59
N PRO A 309 3.99 -5.66 -15.18
CA PRO A 309 4.28 -6.96 -14.54
C PRO A 309 4.99 -6.87 -13.16
N LEU A 310 5.52 -5.70 -12.80
CA LEU A 310 6.12 -5.45 -11.49
C LEU A 310 5.08 -5.12 -10.39
N SER A 311 3.83 -4.88 -10.74
CA SER A 311 2.74 -4.46 -9.85
C SER A 311 1.39 -5.16 -10.13
N ASP A 312 1.14 -5.57 -11.37
CA ASP A 312 -0.04 -6.34 -11.79
C ASP A 312 -0.20 -7.60 -10.91
N GLY A 313 -1.44 -7.90 -10.50
CA GLY A 313 -1.72 -9.08 -9.66
C GLY A 313 -1.43 -8.89 -8.16
N TRP A 314 -1.26 -7.66 -7.70
CA TRP A 314 -1.27 -7.31 -6.27
C TRP A 314 -2.62 -7.72 -5.65
N ALA A 315 -2.64 -8.70 -4.76
CA ALA A 315 -3.89 -9.15 -4.13
C ALA A 315 -4.21 -8.42 -2.81
N GLY A 316 -3.24 -7.70 -2.23
CA GLY A 316 -3.39 -7.02 -0.94
C GLY A 316 -2.06 -6.89 -0.21
N ASP A 317 -1.90 -5.86 0.63
CA ASP A 317 -0.69 -5.71 1.44
C ASP A 317 -0.95 -5.12 2.83
N ARG A 318 0.12 -5.07 3.63
CA ARG A 318 0.17 -4.38 4.92
C ARG A 318 1.59 -3.94 5.22
N MET A 319 1.84 -2.63 5.21
CA MET A 319 3.04 -2.06 5.81
C MET A 319 2.79 -1.77 7.30
N VAL A 320 3.78 -2.04 8.14
CA VAL A 320 3.76 -1.69 9.56
C VAL A 320 5.09 -1.09 9.95
N VAL A 321 5.04 0.17 10.37
CA VAL A 321 6.21 0.92 10.82
C VAL A 321 6.34 0.80 12.34
N TYR A 322 7.56 0.57 12.80
CA TYR A 322 7.96 0.54 14.21
C TYR A 322 8.92 1.68 14.49
N LYS A 323 8.87 2.21 15.72
CA LYS A 323 9.72 3.32 16.18
C LYS A 323 10.46 2.95 17.46
N LYS A 324 11.73 3.37 17.57
CA LYS A 324 12.58 3.21 18.75
C LYS A 324 13.56 4.38 18.87
N ASN A 325 13.46 5.19 19.92
CA ASN A 325 14.37 6.31 20.20
C ASN A 325 14.56 7.35 19.07
N GLY A 326 13.63 7.44 18.11
CA GLY A 326 13.74 8.30 16.93
C GLY A 326 14.31 7.60 15.69
N GLU A 327 14.70 6.34 15.80
CA GLU A 327 14.92 5.43 14.68
C GLU A 327 13.61 4.74 14.28
N TYR A 328 13.53 4.29 13.02
CA TYR A 328 12.39 3.60 12.43
C TYR A 328 12.83 2.31 11.76
N GLY A 329 11.89 1.39 11.54
CA GLY A 329 12.06 0.17 10.77
C GLY A 329 10.68 -0.43 10.50
N TYR A 330 10.52 -1.19 9.41
CA TYR A 330 9.21 -1.64 8.98
C TYR A 330 9.18 -3.12 8.58
N VAL A 331 7.98 -3.68 8.60
CA VAL A 331 7.65 -4.92 7.90
C VAL A 331 6.57 -4.61 6.88
N TRP A 332 6.79 -5.02 5.63
CA TRP A 332 5.80 -4.95 4.56
C TRP A 332 5.49 -6.37 4.10
N LEU A 333 4.23 -6.78 4.30
CA LEU A 333 3.72 -8.06 3.85
C LEU A 333 2.89 -7.81 2.59
N LEU A 334 3.24 -8.46 1.49
CA LEU A 334 2.53 -8.36 0.22
C LEU A 334 1.96 -9.74 -0.15
N MET A 335 0.71 -9.77 -0.59
CA MET A 335 0.04 -10.92 -1.18
C MET A 335 -0.21 -10.65 -2.66
N TRP A 336 -0.14 -11.71 -3.46
CA TRP A 336 -0.28 -11.68 -4.91
C TRP A 336 -1.29 -12.73 -5.37
N ASP A 337 -1.89 -12.53 -6.53
CA ASP A 337 -2.86 -13.46 -7.15
C ASP A 337 -2.25 -14.85 -7.40
N THR A 338 -0.97 -14.89 -7.78
CA THR A 338 -0.25 -16.12 -8.05
C THR A 338 1.19 -16.09 -7.53
N GLU A 339 1.81 -17.26 -7.42
CA GLU A 339 3.24 -17.38 -7.14
C GLU A 339 4.13 -16.72 -8.23
N GLN A 340 3.61 -16.54 -9.45
CA GLN A 340 4.35 -15.90 -10.54
C GLN A 340 4.42 -14.39 -10.34
N ASP A 341 3.30 -13.72 -10.06
CA ASP A 341 3.25 -12.27 -9.87
C ASP A 341 4.12 -11.86 -8.65
N ALA A 342 4.06 -12.65 -7.57
CA ALA A 342 4.96 -12.53 -6.42
C ALA A 342 6.45 -12.67 -6.79
N SER A 343 6.80 -13.53 -7.75
CA SER A 343 8.16 -13.68 -8.26
C SER A 343 8.57 -12.54 -9.20
N GLU A 344 7.65 -11.99 -9.99
CA GLU A 344 7.90 -10.85 -10.88
C GLU A 344 8.15 -9.57 -10.08
N PHE A 345 7.33 -9.30 -9.06
CA PHE A 345 7.59 -8.25 -8.07
C PHE A 345 8.92 -8.44 -7.34
N LEU A 346 9.19 -9.64 -6.80
CA LEU A 346 10.43 -9.86 -6.04
C LEU A 346 11.68 -9.72 -6.93
N ALA A 347 11.62 -10.15 -8.19
CA ALA A 347 12.70 -9.95 -9.15
C ALA A 347 12.93 -8.45 -9.41
N GLY A 348 11.87 -7.69 -9.71
CA GLY A 348 11.95 -6.24 -9.91
C GLY A 348 12.45 -5.49 -8.69
N TYR A 349 12.00 -5.85 -7.48
CA TYR A 349 12.45 -5.23 -6.23
C TYR A 349 13.94 -5.48 -5.97
N LEU A 350 14.44 -6.67 -6.28
CA LEU A 350 15.87 -6.98 -6.17
C LEU A 350 16.72 -6.28 -7.24
N GLU A 351 16.20 -6.11 -8.46
CA GLU A 351 16.83 -5.33 -9.53
C GLU A 351 16.90 -3.83 -9.15
N MET A 352 15.81 -3.28 -8.59
CA MET A 352 15.73 -1.91 -8.07
C MET A 352 16.82 -1.63 -7.02
N LEU A 353 17.01 -2.53 -6.05
CA LEU A 353 18.05 -2.38 -5.04
C LEU A 353 19.47 -2.42 -5.66
N ASP A 354 19.70 -3.23 -6.69
CA ASP A 354 20.99 -3.28 -7.40
C ASP A 354 21.26 -2.00 -8.21
N GLU A 355 20.24 -1.47 -8.93
CA GLU A 355 20.34 -0.21 -9.68
C GLU A 355 20.54 1.02 -8.76
N MET A 356 19.92 1.02 -7.58
CA MET A 356 20.18 2.00 -6.51
C MET A 356 21.60 1.89 -5.92
N GLY A 357 22.37 0.86 -6.29
CA GLY A 357 23.75 0.63 -5.83
C GLY A 357 23.84 -0.01 -4.44
N ALA A 358 22.78 -0.66 -3.96
CA ALA A 358 22.77 -1.30 -2.65
C ALA A 358 23.80 -2.45 -2.59
N SER A 359 24.50 -2.56 -1.45
CA SER A 359 25.53 -3.58 -1.26
C SER A 359 24.96 -4.83 -0.61
N ARG A 360 24.96 -5.96 -1.34
CA ARG A 360 24.49 -7.24 -0.81
C ARG A 360 25.47 -7.84 0.23
N MET A 361 24.92 -8.20 1.38
CA MET A 361 25.59 -8.77 2.56
C MET A 361 24.88 -10.06 2.99
N GLY A 362 25.14 -11.16 2.26
CA GLY A 362 24.36 -12.40 2.42
C GLY A 362 22.96 -12.23 1.84
N ASP A 363 21.92 -12.35 2.66
CA ASP A 363 20.53 -12.13 2.26
C ASP A 363 19.97 -10.76 2.67
N VAL A 364 20.84 -9.87 3.18
CA VAL A 364 20.50 -8.46 3.46
C VAL A 364 21.15 -7.56 2.42
N TRP A 365 20.39 -6.58 1.94
CA TRP A 365 20.88 -5.47 1.15
C TRP A 365 21.13 -4.27 2.07
N LYS A 366 22.33 -3.71 2.00
CA LYS A 366 22.64 -2.41 2.60
C LYS A 366 22.43 -1.32 1.56
N VAL A 367 21.33 -0.60 1.68
CA VAL A 367 20.96 0.48 0.74
C VAL A 367 21.65 1.78 1.13
N SER A 368 21.70 2.10 2.43
CA SER A 368 22.37 3.31 2.93
C SER A 368 23.17 3.06 4.22
N ALA A 369 23.63 4.11 4.90
CA ALA A 369 24.31 3.98 6.19
C ALA A 369 23.40 3.41 7.29
N SER A 370 22.11 3.73 7.24
CA SER A 370 21.07 3.39 8.22
C SER A 370 19.84 2.79 7.54
N ASP A 371 20.05 2.02 6.48
CA ASP A 371 18.99 1.35 5.72
C ASP A 371 19.49 -0.03 5.28
N TYR A 372 18.91 -1.06 5.88
CA TYR A 372 19.19 -2.47 5.64
C TYR A 372 17.87 -3.20 5.40
N VAL A 373 17.78 -3.90 4.28
CA VAL A 373 16.57 -4.60 3.83
C VAL A 373 16.84 -6.09 3.65
N THR A 374 15.95 -6.94 4.16
CA THR A 374 15.86 -8.34 3.76
C THR A 374 14.49 -8.61 3.13
N THR A 375 14.44 -9.52 2.16
CA THR A 375 13.20 -9.87 1.47
C THR A 375 13.19 -11.33 1.06
N TRP A 376 12.01 -11.97 1.11
CA TRP A 376 11.83 -13.35 0.66
C TRP A 376 10.37 -13.62 0.22
N GLN A 377 10.20 -14.65 -0.61
CA GLN A 377 8.91 -15.15 -1.08
C GLN A 377 8.55 -16.50 -0.40
N GLU A 378 7.27 -16.68 -0.08
CA GLU A 378 6.66 -17.93 0.39
C GLU A 378 5.34 -18.15 -0.35
N GLY A 379 5.41 -18.76 -1.54
CA GLY A 379 4.27 -18.93 -2.45
C GLY A 379 3.81 -17.57 -3.01
N GLU A 380 2.52 -17.28 -2.91
CA GLU A 380 1.88 -16.00 -3.27
C GLU A 380 2.27 -14.82 -2.36
N LYS A 381 3.04 -15.05 -1.28
CA LYS A 381 3.43 -14.02 -0.33
C LYS A 381 4.86 -13.53 -0.53
N VAL A 382 5.06 -12.22 -0.55
CA VAL A 382 6.38 -11.59 -0.37
C VAL A 382 6.44 -10.89 0.99
N THR A 383 7.59 -10.94 1.67
CA THR A 383 7.83 -10.23 2.93
C THR A 383 9.10 -9.42 2.81
N ILE A 384 8.99 -8.10 3.02
CA ILE A 384 10.13 -7.17 3.11
C ILE A 384 10.26 -6.73 4.56
N VAL A 385 11.50 -6.67 5.08
CA VAL A 385 11.81 -6.18 6.42
C VAL A 385 12.96 -5.19 6.35
N ASN A 386 12.77 -4.01 6.94
CA ASN A 386 13.71 -2.91 6.98
C ASN A 386 14.15 -2.60 8.41
N ALA A 387 15.43 -2.29 8.63
CA ALA A 387 15.93 -1.77 9.90
C ALA A 387 17.14 -0.83 9.72
N PRO A 388 17.46 0.04 10.72
CA PRO A 388 18.62 0.94 10.67
C PRO A 388 19.98 0.24 10.70
N SER A 389 20.02 -1.03 11.12
CA SER A 389 21.24 -1.84 11.15
C SER A 389 20.94 -3.32 11.01
N LEU A 390 21.95 -4.09 10.59
CA LEU A 390 21.88 -5.54 10.46
C LEU A 390 21.38 -6.23 11.76
N GLN A 391 21.84 -5.75 12.92
CA GLN A 391 21.46 -6.25 14.24
C GLN A 391 19.98 -6.00 14.59
N GLN A 392 19.35 -5.00 13.97
CA GLN A 392 17.97 -4.60 14.25
C GLN A 392 16.94 -5.32 13.37
N ILE A 393 17.35 -6.01 12.30
CA ILE A 393 16.45 -6.86 11.49
C ILE A 393 15.71 -7.88 12.37
N ASP A 394 16.46 -8.61 13.21
CA ASP A 394 15.93 -9.50 14.25
C ASP A 394 14.86 -8.82 15.13
N GLU A 395 15.14 -7.58 15.56
CA GLU A 395 14.26 -6.87 16.48
C GLU A 395 12.95 -6.44 15.81
N ILE A 396 13.00 -6.01 14.54
CA ILE A 396 11.83 -5.64 13.74
C ILE A 396 11.01 -6.89 13.39
N MET A 397 11.66 -7.99 12.98
CA MET A 397 10.98 -9.28 12.76
C MET A 397 10.26 -9.76 14.02
N MET A 398 10.92 -9.74 15.18
CA MET A 398 10.27 -10.07 16.45
C MET A 398 9.18 -9.07 16.85
N ALA A 399 9.37 -7.77 16.59
CA ALA A 399 8.37 -6.74 16.86
C ALA A 399 7.07 -6.96 16.06
N ALA A 400 7.19 -7.50 14.84
CA ALA A 400 6.09 -7.92 13.96
C ALA A 400 5.56 -9.34 14.22
N GLY A 401 6.21 -10.11 15.10
CA GLY A 401 5.84 -11.50 15.40
C GLY A 401 6.22 -12.50 14.29
N LEU A 402 7.14 -12.11 13.39
CA LEU A 402 7.69 -13.00 12.37
C LEU A 402 8.67 -14.01 13.00
N PRO A 403 8.78 -15.23 12.44
CA PRO A 403 9.77 -16.20 12.88
C PRO A 403 11.19 -15.74 12.52
N ILE A 404 12.11 -15.88 13.46
CA ILE A 404 13.57 -15.77 13.25
C ILE A 404 14.13 -17.12 12.75
N VAL A 405 13.50 -18.22 13.15
CA VAL A 405 13.86 -19.58 12.78
C VAL A 405 12.61 -20.30 12.27
N LYS A 406 12.70 -20.96 11.11
CA LYS A 406 11.64 -21.80 10.55
C LYS A 406 11.96 -23.27 10.78
N ALA A 407 11.02 -24.04 11.34
CA ALA A 407 11.13 -25.49 11.36
C ALA A 407 10.65 -26.06 10.02
N GLU A 408 11.61 -26.39 9.14
CA GLU A 408 11.38 -26.97 7.81
C GLU A 408 10.92 -28.42 7.88
N ALA A 409 11.34 -29.13 8.92
CA ALA A 409 10.85 -30.46 9.23
C ALA A 409 10.79 -30.67 10.74
N PHE A 410 9.69 -31.25 11.19
CA PHE A 410 9.56 -31.90 12.48
C PHE A 410 8.90 -33.24 12.18
N LYS A 411 9.56 -34.36 12.49
CA LYS A 411 9.11 -35.73 12.21
C LYS A 411 9.41 -36.63 13.40
N ALA A 412 8.54 -37.59 13.68
CA ALA A 412 8.74 -38.59 14.74
C ALA A 412 8.75 -40.01 14.17
N LYS A 413 9.45 -40.91 14.85
CA LYS A 413 9.51 -42.35 14.55
C LYS A 413 9.62 -43.17 15.83
N GLU A 414 8.81 -44.20 15.96
CA GLU A 414 8.88 -45.17 17.08
C GLU A 414 10.10 -46.09 16.94
N LEU A 415 10.79 -46.32 18.06
CA LEU A 415 11.98 -47.15 18.19
C LEU A 415 12.01 -47.80 19.59
N GLY A 416 11.31 -48.92 19.78
CA GLY A 416 11.50 -49.76 20.98
C GLY A 416 10.86 -49.21 22.26
N GLY A 417 9.76 -48.47 22.16
CA GLY A 417 9.15 -47.75 23.28
C GLY A 417 9.68 -46.32 23.48
N GLU A 418 10.62 -45.87 22.65
CA GLU A 418 11.06 -44.47 22.54
C GLU A 418 10.62 -43.87 21.19
N LEU A 419 10.61 -42.53 21.12
CA LEU A 419 10.36 -41.77 19.90
C LEU A 419 11.64 -41.01 19.51
N GLU A 420 12.17 -41.29 18.32
CA GLU A 420 13.17 -40.46 17.65
C GLU A 420 12.46 -39.31 16.94
N PHE A 421 12.87 -38.08 17.24
CA PHE A 421 12.43 -36.87 16.56
C PHE A 421 13.55 -36.33 15.67
N SER A 422 13.30 -36.27 14.37
CA SER A 422 14.16 -35.57 13.40
C SER A 422 13.63 -34.16 13.16
N VAL A 423 14.50 -33.17 13.39
CA VAL A 423 14.18 -31.75 13.25
C VAL A 423 15.14 -31.10 12.24
N SER A 424 14.59 -30.31 11.32
CA SER A 424 15.33 -29.39 10.43
C SER A 424 14.91 -27.96 10.73
N LEU A 425 15.87 -27.09 11.05
CA LEU A 425 15.65 -25.68 11.36
C LEU A 425 16.43 -24.81 10.38
N LYS A 426 15.76 -23.86 9.73
CA LYS A 426 16.37 -22.80 8.93
C LYS A 426 16.42 -21.50 9.72
N ASN A 427 17.60 -20.91 9.82
CA ASN A 427 17.74 -19.52 10.24
C ASN A 427 17.28 -18.60 9.10
N LEU A 428 16.35 -17.67 9.39
CA LEU A 428 15.83 -16.70 8.43
C LEU A 428 16.57 -15.35 8.47
N THR A 429 17.62 -15.25 9.28
CA THR A 429 18.33 -13.99 9.59
C THR A 429 19.82 -14.06 9.24
N PRO A 430 20.46 -12.91 8.97
CA PRO A 430 21.88 -12.83 8.57
C PRO A 430 22.87 -13.02 9.75
N GLU A 431 22.38 -13.19 10.98
CA GLU A 431 23.22 -13.40 12.16
C GLU A 431 23.09 -14.84 12.68
N ASP A 432 24.15 -15.38 13.28
CA ASP A 432 24.13 -16.71 13.90
C ASP A 432 23.18 -16.74 15.10
N GLN A 433 22.10 -17.52 15.00
CA GLN A 433 21.09 -17.60 16.04
C GLN A 433 21.44 -18.66 17.08
N MET A 434 21.75 -18.22 18.30
CA MET A 434 21.77 -19.11 19.45
C MET A 434 20.34 -19.59 19.74
N ALA A 435 20.13 -20.90 19.66
CA ALA A 435 18.83 -21.53 19.82
C ALA A 435 18.88 -22.71 20.80
N THR A 436 17.72 -23.03 21.35
CA THR A 436 17.41 -24.25 22.10
C THR A 436 16.09 -24.77 21.57
N ALA A 437 16.16 -25.86 20.81
CA ALA A 437 15.01 -26.59 20.33
C ALA A 437 14.57 -27.57 21.42
N ILE A 438 13.31 -27.47 21.82
CA ILE A 438 12.71 -28.22 22.92
C ILE A 438 11.57 -29.06 22.35
N VAL A 439 11.65 -30.38 22.49
CA VAL A 439 10.54 -31.29 22.18
C VAL A 439 9.86 -31.68 23.49
N GLN A 440 8.59 -31.33 23.60
CA GLN A 440 7.73 -31.60 24.76
C GLN A 440 6.68 -32.63 24.36
N ILE A 441 6.48 -33.65 25.19
CA ILE A 441 5.53 -34.74 24.93
C ILE A 441 4.46 -34.73 26.00
N LYS A 442 3.19 -34.63 25.58
CA LYS A 442 2.01 -34.62 26.44
C LYS A 442 1.18 -35.88 26.25
N ASP A 443 0.61 -36.39 27.34
CA ASP A 443 -0.43 -37.41 27.27
C ASP A 443 -1.80 -36.84 26.85
N VAL A 444 -2.78 -37.73 26.63
CA VAL A 444 -4.17 -37.37 26.30
C VAL A 444 -4.90 -36.50 27.35
N LYS A 445 -4.27 -36.23 28.51
CA LYS A 445 -4.77 -35.33 29.56
C LYS A 445 -4.00 -34.00 29.58
N GLY A 446 -3.14 -33.75 28.58
CA GLY A 446 -2.30 -32.56 28.47
C GLY A 446 -1.11 -32.53 29.45
N ARG A 447 -0.82 -33.63 30.16
CA ARG A 447 0.27 -33.68 31.13
C ARG A 447 1.58 -33.95 30.42
N ILE A 448 2.61 -33.17 30.69
CA ILE A 448 3.95 -33.40 30.15
C ILE A 448 4.50 -34.70 30.74
N VAL A 449 4.79 -35.67 29.87
CA VAL A 449 5.33 -37.00 30.20
C VAL A 449 6.74 -37.21 29.64
N GLY A 450 7.17 -36.39 28.69
CA GLY A 450 8.53 -36.41 28.15
C GLY A 450 9.00 -35.00 27.77
N LEU A 451 10.31 -34.79 27.87
CA LEU A 451 10.98 -33.55 27.49
C LEU A 451 12.39 -33.88 27.01
N SER A 452 12.76 -33.40 25.84
CA SER A 452 14.14 -33.42 25.34
C SER A 452 14.48 -32.10 24.68
N TYR A 453 15.77 -31.78 24.57
CA TYR A 453 16.21 -30.53 23.94
C TYR A 453 17.61 -30.65 23.32
N VAL A 454 17.88 -29.77 22.36
CA VAL A 454 19.20 -29.56 21.75
C VAL A 454 19.47 -28.06 21.73
N SER A 455 20.64 -27.64 22.20
CA SER A 455 21.08 -26.24 22.22
C SER A 455 22.33 -26.06 21.36
N GLY A 456 22.38 -24.99 20.58
CA GLY A 456 23.52 -24.69 19.70
C GLY A 456 23.34 -23.36 18.96
N ALA A 457 24.27 -23.04 18.07
CA ALA A 457 24.12 -21.98 17.09
C ALA A 457 23.51 -22.54 15.80
N ILE A 458 22.56 -21.83 15.21
CA ILE A 458 22.09 -22.03 13.85
C ILE A 458 22.79 -20.96 12.99
N PRO A 459 23.68 -21.33 12.05
CA PRO A 459 24.43 -20.33 11.29
C PRO A 459 23.51 -19.40 10.48
N ALA A 460 23.96 -18.18 10.22
CA ALA A 460 23.28 -17.20 9.35
C ALA A 460 22.73 -17.83 8.06
N SER A 461 21.49 -17.51 7.70
CA SER A 461 20.78 -17.98 6.49
C SER A 461 20.77 -19.50 6.23
N SER A 462 21.15 -20.33 7.21
CA SER A 462 21.47 -21.75 6.99
C SER A 462 20.45 -22.69 7.64
N SER A 463 20.28 -23.87 7.04
CA SER A 463 19.54 -24.98 7.64
C SER A 463 20.46 -25.92 8.43
N ILE A 464 20.02 -26.36 9.61
CA ILE A 464 20.64 -27.43 10.39
C ILE A 464 19.65 -28.56 10.65
N GLY A 465 20.15 -29.80 10.65
CA GLY A 465 19.37 -30.99 11.02
C GLY A 465 19.95 -31.66 12.25
N PHE A 466 19.10 -32.15 13.16
CA PHE A 466 19.49 -32.96 14.31
C PHE A 466 18.38 -33.94 14.70
N ASN A 467 18.76 -35.00 15.41
CA ASN A 467 17.82 -35.93 16.05
C ASN A 467 17.85 -35.73 17.57
N THR A 468 16.70 -35.92 18.21
CA THR A 468 16.57 -36.02 19.67
C THR A 468 15.56 -37.12 20.02
N TYR A 469 15.57 -37.61 21.25
CA TYR A 469 14.82 -38.81 21.65
C TYR A 469 13.90 -38.50 22.83
N SER A 470 12.74 -39.14 22.88
CA SER A 470 11.91 -39.15 24.10
C SER A 470 12.59 -39.96 25.21
N PRO A 471 12.23 -39.76 26.49
CA PRO A 471 12.35 -40.86 27.45
C PRO A 471 11.49 -42.06 27.00
N PRO A 472 11.70 -43.27 27.54
CA PRO A 472 10.78 -44.39 27.35
C PRO A 472 9.35 -44.03 27.73
N LEU A 473 8.39 -44.41 26.89
CA LEU A 473 6.96 -44.16 27.08
C LEU A 473 6.20 -45.49 27.15
N GLU A 474 5.07 -45.47 27.84
CA GLU A 474 4.12 -46.58 27.79
C GLU A 474 3.42 -46.63 26.42
N PRO A 475 2.90 -47.78 25.97
CA PRO A 475 2.14 -47.85 24.73
C PRO A 475 0.89 -46.96 24.78
N GLY A 476 0.71 -46.11 23.76
CA GLY A 476 -0.34 -45.10 23.75
C GLY A 476 -0.15 -44.01 22.70
N VAL A 477 -1.09 -43.05 22.70
CA VAL A 477 -1.10 -41.86 21.83
C VAL A 477 -0.73 -40.63 22.67
N TYR A 478 0.12 -39.79 22.09
CA TYR A 478 0.70 -38.60 22.71
C TYR A 478 0.69 -37.43 21.74
N GLN A 479 0.75 -36.21 22.28
CA GLN A 479 0.99 -34.99 21.50
C GLN A 479 2.45 -34.56 21.68
N ALA A 480 3.20 -34.46 20.59
CA ALA A 480 4.55 -33.90 20.58
C ALA A 480 4.52 -32.44 20.09
N GLU A 481 5.21 -31.56 20.80
CA GLU A 481 5.28 -30.12 20.54
C GLU A 481 6.74 -29.68 20.43
N LEU A 482 7.08 -28.95 19.36
CA LEU A 482 8.41 -28.36 19.15
C LEU A 482 8.37 -26.86 19.44
N TYR A 483 9.20 -26.42 20.39
CA TYR A 483 9.43 -25.01 20.71
C TYR A 483 10.87 -24.63 20.38
N ILE A 484 11.08 -23.52 19.68
CA ILE A 484 12.42 -22.97 19.40
C ILE A 484 12.59 -21.68 20.19
N TRP A 485 13.40 -21.72 21.25
CA TRP A 485 13.70 -20.55 22.09
C TRP A 485 15.15 -20.11 21.94
N ARG A 486 15.46 -18.83 22.20
CA ARG A 486 16.85 -18.34 22.18
C ARG A 486 17.71 -19.07 23.22
N SER A 487 17.22 -19.25 24.45
CA SER A 487 17.74 -20.25 25.41
C SER A 487 16.80 -20.42 26.62
N PHE A 488 17.03 -21.42 27.47
CA PHE A 488 16.36 -21.50 28.78
C PHE A 488 16.62 -20.29 29.70
N LYS A 489 17.73 -19.56 29.53
CA LYS A 489 18.05 -18.36 30.33
C LYS A 489 17.42 -17.08 29.75
N ASN A 490 17.07 -17.11 28.47
CA ASN A 490 16.43 -16.02 27.74
C ASN A 490 15.35 -16.64 26.83
N PRO A 491 14.15 -16.97 27.38
CA PRO A 491 13.13 -17.77 26.72
C PRO A 491 12.30 -16.97 25.71
N VAL A 492 12.97 -16.18 24.86
CA VAL A 492 12.36 -15.53 23.70
C VAL A 492 12.12 -16.60 22.63
N SER A 493 10.87 -16.71 22.15
CA SER A 493 10.55 -17.63 21.06
C SER A 493 11.12 -17.12 19.74
N LEU A 494 11.82 -17.99 19.02
CA LEU A 494 12.36 -17.70 17.68
C LEU A 494 11.42 -18.20 16.56
N SER A 495 10.42 -19.00 16.91
CA SER A 495 9.44 -19.59 15.99
C SER A 495 8.09 -19.74 16.70
N PRO A 496 6.96 -19.72 15.96
CA PRO A 496 5.72 -20.35 16.41
C PRO A 496 5.96 -21.83 16.75
N PRO A 497 5.25 -22.41 17.74
CA PRO A 497 5.38 -23.82 18.08
C PRO A 497 4.78 -24.71 16.98
N GLN A 498 5.44 -25.82 16.66
CA GLN A 498 4.87 -26.88 15.84
C GLN A 498 4.34 -28.01 16.73
N SER A 499 3.37 -28.79 16.24
CA SER A 499 2.74 -29.86 17.01
C SER A 499 2.33 -31.02 16.11
N MET A 500 2.39 -32.25 16.63
CA MET A 500 1.92 -33.46 15.96
C MET A 500 1.39 -34.50 16.95
N GLU A 501 0.50 -35.36 16.49
CA GLU A 501 0.14 -36.60 17.20
C GLU A 501 1.19 -37.68 16.91
N VAL A 502 1.57 -38.46 17.93
CA VAL A 502 2.53 -39.57 17.85
C VAL A 502 2.03 -40.76 18.65
N SER A 503 2.34 -41.97 18.20
CA SER A 503 1.98 -43.22 18.89
C SER A 503 3.21 -44.05 19.25
N VAL A 504 3.15 -44.70 20.41
CA VAL A 504 4.11 -45.73 20.82
C VAL A 504 3.38 -47.06 20.88
N ASP A 505 3.88 -48.04 20.14
CA ASP A 505 3.24 -49.34 20.01
C ASP A 505 3.57 -50.29 21.17
N SER A 506 2.68 -51.25 21.42
CA SER A 506 2.92 -52.29 22.42
C SER A 506 3.91 -53.31 21.87
N TRP A 507 5.15 -53.28 22.37
CA TRP A 507 6.15 -54.34 22.16
C TRP A 507 5.80 -55.62 22.94
N LEU A 508 4.63 -56.21 22.64
CA LEU A 508 4.39 -57.61 22.92
C LEU A 508 5.25 -58.44 21.97
N ILE A 509 6.43 -58.83 22.46
CA ILE A 509 7.30 -59.78 21.77
C ILE A 509 6.48 -61.07 21.55
N LEU A 510 6.18 -61.36 20.29
CA LEU A 510 5.73 -62.68 19.85
C LEU A 510 6.88 -63.67 20.01
N PHE A 511 7.10 -64.15 21.24
CA PHE A 511 7.83 -65.38 21.52
C PHE A 511 6.94 -66.57 21.14
N ASP A 512 6.72 -66.77 19.85
CA ASP A 512 6.13 -68.01 19.34
C ASP A 512 7.17 -68.81 18.54
N GLU A 513 7.20 -70.11 18.86
CA GLU A 513 7.85 -71.21 18.13
C GLU A 513 9.38 -71.22 18.01
N PHE A 514 10.03 -71.63 19.11
CA PHE A 514 11.13 -72.60 18.99
C PHE A 514 10.55 -73.99 18.67
N PRO A 515 10.85 -74.61 17.51
CA PRO A 515 10.57 -76.03 17.30
C PRO A 515 11.61 -76.91 18.04
N PRO A 516 11.23 -78.14 18.47
CA PRO A 516 12.09 -79.06 19.22
C PRO A 516 13.14 -79.80 18.38
#